data_AF-A0A174YJQ9-F1
#
_entry.id   AF-A0A174YJQ9-F1
#
_cell.length_a   1.000
_cell.length_b   1.000
_cell.length_c   1.000
_cell.angle_alpha   90.00
_cell.angle_beta   90.00
_cell.angle_gamma   90.00
#
_symmetry.space_group_name_H-M   'P 1'
#
loop_
_entity.id
_entity.type
_entity.pdbx_description
1 polymer ?
#
loop_
_entity_poly.entity_id
_entity_poly.type
_entity_poly.pdbx_seq_one_letter_code
_entity_poly.pdbx_strand_id
1 'polypeptide(L)'
;MRKSFLRKASIVLLSATMLMATACNKEIEVKYDYNVNDYVQLGKYEDIAVTVDKTSIENQLVDDKIAEDIENNTTYSEVSRGAVDGDQILVTYVATSSGSQSTGLSNTDGVTMILGKDKLGLDIEELDEALYGMKAGETKVMVIDLPETYSNTVYAGTKVVFELTVQTVSQPNVPMLTNAYVKETFGYDTIEEYRASVKDSLASTIDSKVDDEIQKQVLSTLQDTCKVSGYPDTLLSTLRDRYDQSVGFYADFTNQSKEEYCQQLYGMSYDDFIKKSAAQQLIMEAIVKDQKFSMREYDYKGDLDEFAGDNGYSDENAFVEKFGKDSVVKAMLVQKAQDYVIEHANIAYK
;
A
#
# COMPACT_ATOMS: atom_id res chain seq x y z
N MET A 1 -9.89 -18.22 -6.79
CA MET A 1 -10.68 -18.86 -5.71
C MET A 1 -11.49 -17.74 -5.05
N ARG A 2 -12.81 -17.73 -5.21
CA ARG A 2 -13.71 -16.75 -4.55
C ARG A 2 -13.62 -16.91 -3.02
N LYS A 3 -13.16 -15.90 -2.28
CA LYS A 3 -13.65 -15.66 -0.92
C LYS A 3 -14.75 -14.60 -1.02
N SER A 4 -15.95 -15.07 -1.36
CA SER A 4 -17.13 -14.23 -1.40
C SER A 4 -17.53 -13.81 0.01
N PHE A 5 -17.59 -12.51 0.27
CA PHE A 5 -18.31 -11.88 1.39
C PHE A 5 -19.85 -12.00 1.27
N LEU A 6 -20.33 -13.12 0.72
CA LEU A 6 -21.75 -13.48 0.71
C LEU A 6 -21.88 -14.77 1.50
N ARG A 7 -22.03 -14.65 2.82
CA ARG A 7 -22.58 -15.71 3.66
C ARG A 7 -24.00 -16.00 3.15
N LYS A 8 -24.11 -16.97 2.24
CA LYS A 8 -25.40 -17.60 1.92
C LYS A 8 -25.97 -18.18 3.22
N ALA A 9 -27.07 -17.60 3.69
CA ALA A 9 -27.93 -18.18 4.71
C ALA A 9 -28.38 -19.57 4.25
N SER A 10 -27.65 -20.60 4.67
CA SER A 10 -28.03 -22.00 4.49
C SER A 10 -28.60 -22.46 5.83
N ILE A 11 -29.91 -22.32 5.99
CA ILE A 11 -30.67 -22.98 7.04
C ILE A 11 -30.62 -24.49 6.73
N VAL A 12 -29.67 -25.19 7.35
CA VAL A 12 -29.70 -26.65 7.42
C VAL A 12 -30.26 -27.00 8.79
N LEU A 13 -31.53 -27.40 8.82
CA LEU A 13 -32.11 -28.14 9.94
C LEU A 13 -31.37 -29.48 10.07
N LEU A 14 -30.35 -29.53 10.93
CA LEU A 14 -29.79 -30.78 11.45
C LEU A 14 -30.41 -31.04 12.82
N SER A 15 -31.47 -31.83 12.80
CA SER A 15 -32.10 -32.42 13.98
C SER A 15 -31.26 -33.57 14.54
N ALA A 16 -31.00 -33.53 15.86
CA ALA A 16 -30.47 -34.58 16.75
C ALA A 16 -29.00 -34.97 16.52
N THR A 17 -28.06 -34.63 17.41
CA THR A 17 -28.00 -35.06 18.82
C THR A 17 -27.50 -33.94 19.75
N MET A 18 -28.41 -33.50 20.61
CA MET A 18 -28.18 -32.54 21.69
C MET A 18 -27.73 -33.32 22.93
N LEU A 19 -26.41 -33.45 23.15
CA LEU A 19 -25.88 -33.88 24.45
C LEU A 19 -24.54 -33.19 24.75
N MET A 20 -24.68 -32.15 25.56
CA MET A 20 -23.68 -31.60 26.50
C MET A 20 -22.35 -31.07 25.94
N ALA A 21 -22.41 -29.85 25.41
CA ALA A 21 -21.36 -28.85 25.63
C ALA A 21 -21.99 -27.48 25.87
N THR A 22 -22.81 -27.36 26.92
CA THR A 22 -23.08 -26.07 27.59
C THR A 22 -21.83 -25.62 28.37
N ALA A 23 -20.68 -25.60 27.70
CA ALA A 23 -19.58 -24.76 28.14
C ALA A 23 -20.06 -23.32 27.96
N CYS A 24 -20.14 -22.57 29.06
CA CYS A 24 -20.62 -21.19 29.15
C CYS A 24 -20.34 -20.37 27.86
N ASN A 25 -21.33 -20.23 26.97
CA ASN A 25 -21.27 -19.29 25.85
C ASN A 25 -21.56 -17.88 26.37
N LYS A 26 -20.70 -17.42 27.28
CA LYS A 26 -20.82 -16.15 27.98
C LYS A 26 -20.45 -15.01 27.02
N GLU A 27 -21.19 -13.92 27.12
CA GLU A 27 -20.84 -12.66 26.49
C GLU A 27 -19.56 -12.10 27.14
N ILE A 28 -18.63 -11.62 26.30
CA ILE A 28 -17.40 -10.99 26.76
C ILE A 28 -17.75 -9.54 27.11
N GLU A 29 -17.61 -9.19 28.39
CA GLU A 29 -17.78 -7.82 28.84
C GLU A 29 -16.55 -7.00 28.47
N VAL A 30 -16.76 -5.96 27.67
CA VAL A 30 -15.70 -5.07 27.21
C VAL A 30 -15.89 -3.69 27.84
N LYS A 31 -14.83 -3.16 28.47
CA LYS A 31 -14.88 -1.84 29.13
C LYS A 31 -14.33 -0.75 28.21
N TYR A 32 -15.11 0.29 27.98
CA TYR A 32 -14.67 1.50 27.29
C TYR A 32 -14.39 2.60 28.32
N ASP A 33 -13.30 3.34 28.11
CA ASP A 33 -12.86 4.40 29.04
C ASP A 33 -13.65 5.71 28.87
N TYR A 34 -14.51 5.77 27.86
CA TYR A 34 -15.40 6.88 27.55
C TYR A 34 -16.74 6.37 27.03
N ASN A 35 -17.76 7.24 27.04
CA ASN A 35 -19.03 6.98 26.38
C ASN A 35 -19.02 7.60 24.99
N VAL A 36 -19.06 6.77 23.95
CA VAL A 36 -18.97 7.21 22.55
C VAL A 36 -20.04 8.23 22.14
N ASN A 37 -21.23 8.18 22.75
CA ASN A 37 -22.33 9.12 22.46
C ASN A 37 -22.06 10.56 22.93
N ASP A 38 -21.04 10.77 23.77
CA ASP A 38 -20.61 12.11 24.19
C ASP A 38 -19.82 12.81 23.07
N TYR A 39 -19.33 12.03 22.08
CA TYR A 39 -18.45 12.49 21.00
C TYR A 39 -19.05 12.32 19.62
N VAL A 40 -19.97 11.37 19.43
CA VAL A 40 -20.57 11.06 18.12
C VAL A 40 -22.08 11.10 18.18
N GLN A 41 -22.65 11.83 17.23
CA GLN A 41 -24.05 11.70 16.84
C GLN A 41 -24.10 10.99 15.48
N LEU A 42 -24.66 9.78 15.47
CA LEU A 42 -24.81 9.00 14.24
C LEU A 42 -25.75 9.69 13.25
N GLY A 43 -25.32 9.72 12.00
CA GLY A 43 -26.17 10.01 10.85
C GLY A 43 -26.80 8.73 10.29
N LYS A 44 -27.20 8.77 9.02
CA LYS A 44 -27.59 7.57 8.28
C LYS A 44 -26.33 6.73 7.99
N TYR A 45 -26.31 5.50 8.50
CA TYR A 45 -25.20 4.54 8.31
C TYR A 45 -25.61 3.23 7.60
N GLU A 46 -26.91 3.02 7.34
CA GLU A 46 -27.41 1.96 6.45
C GLU A 46 -27.85 2.59 5.13
N ASP A 47 -28.00 1.80 4.06
CA ASP A 47 -28.48 2.25 2.75
C ASP A 47 -27.67 3.42 2.16
N ILE A 48 -26.37 3.48 2.45
CA ILE A 48 -25.46 4.48 1.88
C ILE A 48 -25.32 4.18 0.39
N ALA A 49 -25.67 5.16 -0.45
CA ALA A 49 -25.57 5.02 -1.89
C ALA A 49 -24.11 5.25 -2.34
N VAL A 50 -23.52 4.25 -2.99
CA VAL A 50 -22.15 4.28 -3.50
C VAL A 50 -22.16 3.92 -4.98
N THR A 51 -21.38 4.65 -5.79
CA THR A 51 -21.25 4.34 -7.22
C THR A 51 -19.79 4.10 -7.56
N VAL A 52 -19.47 2.89 -8.02
CA VAL A 52 -18.10 2.49 -8.39
C VAL A 52 -18.01 2.24 -9.88
N ASP A 53 -17.06 2.92 -10.53
CA ASP A 53 -16.77 2.74 -11.95
C ASP A 53 -15.86 1.52 -12.13
N LYS A 54 -16.46 0.32 -12.06
CA LYS A 54 -15.75 -0.96 -12.19
C LYS A 54 -15.04 -1.04 -13.52
N THR A 55 -15.70 -0.56 -14.58
CA THR A 55 -15.14 -0.57 -15.94
C THR A 55 -13.86 0.25 -16.02
N SER A 56 -13.81 1.43 -15.40
CA SER A 56 -12.60 2.25 -15.35
C SER A 56 -11.48 1.57 -14.57
N ILE A 57 -11.76 0.94 -13.43
CA ILE A 57 -10.77 0.20 -12.63
C ILE A 57 -10.20 -0.97 -13.44
N GLU A 58 -11.06 -1.75 -14.09
CA GLU A 58 -10.67 -2.87 -14.94
C GLU A 58 -9.75 -2.42 -16.08
N ASN A 59 -10.15 -1.38 -16.82
CA ASN A 59 -9.38 -0.88 -17.96
C ASN A 59 -8.01 -0.37 -17.51
N GLN A 60 -7.96 0.40 -16.42
CA GLN A 60 -6.70 0.93 -15.90
C GLN A 60 -5.73 -0.20 -15.55
N LEU A 61 -6.17 -1.20 -14.79
CA LEU A 61 -5.31 -2.32 -14.38
C LEU A 61 -4.82 -3.15 -15.58
N VAL A 62 -5.69 -3.35 -16.59
CA VAL A 62 -5.31 -4.05 -17.83
C VAL A 62 -4.31 -3.24 -18.64
N ASP A 63 -4.53 -1.92 -18.77
CA ASP A 63 -3.63 -1.03 -19.49
C ASP A 63 -2.25 -0.94 -18.83
N ASP A 64 -2.21 -0.82 -17.51
CA ASP A 64 -0.98 -0.80 -16.72
C ASP A 64 -0.20 -2.10 -16.89
N LYS A 65 -0.88 -3.25 -16.85
CA LYS A 65 -0.22 -4.55 -17.04
C LYS A 65 0.32 -4.73 -18.45
N ILE A 66 -0.40 -4.28 -19.47
CA ILE A 66 0.07 -4.33 -20.86
C ILE A 66 1.25 -3.39 -21.08
N ALA A 67 1.23 -2.20 -20.46
CA ALA A 67 2.36 -1.28 -20.50
C ALA A 67 3.62 -1.90 -19.87
N GLU A 68 3.47 -2.57 -18.72
CA GLU A 68 4.54 -3.33 -18.07
C GLU A 68 5.07 -4.45 -18.99
N ASP A 69 4.19 -5.20 -19.64
CA ASP A 69 4.59 -6.28 -20.55
C ASP A 69 5.32 -5.75 -21.80
N ILE A 70 4.94 -4.59 -22.32
CA ILE A 70 5.65 -3.91 -23.43
C ILE A 70 7.02 -3.41 -22.97
N GLU A 71 7.09 -2.82 -21.78
CA GLU A 71 8.33 -2.33 -21.20
C GLU A 71 9.33 -3.48 -20.99
N ASN A 72 8.88 -4.59 -20.41
CA ASN A 72 9.70 -5.79 -20.20
C ASN A 72 10.23 -6.41 -21.50
N ASN A 73 9.54 -6.19 -22.63
CA ASN A 73 9.96 -6.63 -23.95
C ASN A 73 10.71 -5.56 -24.76
N THR A 74 10.97 -4.39 -24.17
CA THR A 74 11.75 -3.34 -24.82
C THR A 74 13.20 -3.77 -24.96
N THR A 75 13.70 -3.72 -26.19
CA THR A 75 15.10 -3.99 -26.50
C THR A 75 15.85 -2.69 -26.69
N TYR A 76 17.17 -2.71 -26.63
CA TYR A 76 17.99 -1.51 -26.71
C TYR A 76 19.03 -1.64 -27.82
N SER A 77 19.35 -0.54 -28.50
CA SER A 77 20.37 -0.49 -29.55
C SER A 77 21.32 0.67 -29.35
N GLU A 78 22.61 0.38 -29.43
CA GLU A 78 23.67 1.37 -29.21
C GLU A 78 23.56 2.56 -30.16
N VAL A 79 23.83 3.75 -29.63
CA VAL A 79 23.83 5.02 -30.35
C VAL A 79 25.07 5.85 -30.02
N SER A 80 25.46 6.74 -30.94
CA SER A 80 26.63 7.61 -30.78
C SER A 80 26.31 9.01 -30.24
N ARG A 81 25.02 9.34 -30.09
CA ARG A 81 24.57 10.59 -29.47
C ARG A 81 24.72 10.51 -27.94
N GLY A 82 24.62 11.67 -27.29
CA GLY A 82 24.58 11.73 -25.83
C GLY A 82 23.33 11.04 -25.28
N ALA A 83 23.43 10.51 -24.05
CA ALA A 83 22.35 9.87 -23.33
C ALA A 83 21.20 10.85 -23.05
N VAL A 84 19.97 10.38 -23.20
CA VAL A 84 18.75 11.13 -22.87
C VAL A 84 17.80 10.25 -22.04
N ASP A 85 16.72 10.85 -21.54
CA ASP A 85 15.66 10.15 -20.81
C ASP A 85 15.16 8.92 -21.59
N GLY A 86 15.06 7.78 -20.90
CA GLY A 86 14.65 6.49 -21.46
C GLY A 86 15.75 5.68 -22.14
N ASP A 87 16.97 6.21 -22.34
CA ASP A 87 18.09 5.41 -22.84
C ASP A 87 18.59 4.43 -21.77
N GLN A 88 19.01 3.24 -22.21
CA GLN A 88 19.81 2.33 -21.38
C GLN A 88 21.28 2.71 -21.47
N ILE A 89 21.91 2.93 -20.32
CA ILE A 89 23.34 3.21 -20.23
C ILE A 89 24.03 2.14 -19.41
N LEU A 90 25.27 1.82 -19.78
CA LEU A 90 26.21 1.11 -18.91
C LEU A 90 27.18 2.15 -18.36
N VAL A 91 27.18 2.33 -17.05
CA VAL A 91 28.02 3.33 -16.37
C VAL A 91 28.91 2.67 -15.34
N THR A 92 30.17 3.07 -15.32
CA THR A 92 31.14 2.73 -14.28
C THR A 92 31.52 3.98 -13.52
N TYR A 93 31.83 3.87 -12.24
CA TYR A 93 32.24 5.01 -11.46
C TYR A 93 33.30 4.66 -10.42
N VAL A 94 34.21 5.60 -10.19
CA VAL A 94 35.23 5.51 -9.15
C VAL A 94 35.14 6.73 -8.27
N ALA A 95 35.08 6.51 -6.96
CA ALA A 95 35.06 7.56 -5.96
C ALA A 95 36.40 7.60 -5.21
N THR A 96 36.94 8.78 -4.98
CA THR A 96 38.16 9.00 -4.19
C THR A 96 37.88 9.99 -3.07
N SER A 97 38.25 9.64 -1.84
CA SER A 97 38.17 10.51 -0.66
C SER A 97 39.51 10.53 0.05
N SER A 98 39.97 11.72 0.46
CA SER A 98 41.27 11.92 1.13
C SER A 98 42.46 11.25 0.43
N GLY A 99 42.43 11.20 -0.91
CA GLY A 99 43.50 10.60 -1.73
C GLY A 99 43.47 9.08 -1.84
N SER A 100 42.47 8.40 -1.26
CA SER A 100 42.28 6.94 -1.38
C SER A 100 40.95 6.59 -2.06
N GLN A 101 40.94 5.52 -2.85
CA GLN A 101 39.71 5.03 -3.48
C GLN A 101 38.70 4.57 -2.41
N SER A 102 37.45 4.97 -2.59
CA SER A 102 36.32 4.63 -1.73
C SER A 102 35.60 3.41 -2.31
N THR A 103 35.91 2.22 -1.79
CA THR A 103 35.35 0.96 -2.31
C THR A 103 33.82 0.89 -2.19
N GLY A 104 33.22 1.49 -1.15
CA GLY A 104 31.76 1.53 -0.98
C GLY A 104 31.04 2.54 -1.90
N LEU A 105 31.79 3.37 -2.63
CA LEU A 105 31.26 4.38 -3.55
C LEU A 105 31.82 4.22 -4.97
N SER A 106 32.43 3.06 -5.27
CA SER A 106 32.99 2.76 -6.59
C SER A 106 32.38 1.48 -7.14
N ASN A 107 32.04 1.49 -8.42
CA ASN A 107 31.66 0.29 -9.16
C ASN A 107 32.34 0.31 -10.54
N THR A 108 33.38 -0.50 -10.68
CA THR A 108 34.12 -0.68 -11.94
C THR A 108 33.58 -1.83 -12.79
N ASP A 109 32.74 -2.70 -12.21
CA ASP A 109 32.08 -3.79 -12.95
C ASP A 109 30.92 -3.26 -13.81
N GLY A 110 30.41 -2.07 -13.45
CA GLY A 110 29.41 -1.32 -14.18
C GLY A 110 27.99 -1.58 -13.69
N VAL A 111 27.15 -0.58 -13.87
CA VAL A 111 25.71 -0.63 -13.61
C VAL A 111 25.00 -0.37 -14.93
N THR A 112 24.10 -1.28 -15.32
CA THR A 112 23.18 -1.01 -16.42
C THR A 112 21.92 -0.37 -15.82
N MET A 113 21.50 0.76 -16.37
CA MET A 113 20.34 1.49 -15.88
C MET A 113 19.61 2.20 -17.02
N ILE A 114 18.31 2.40 -16.87
CA ILE A 114 17.48 3.24 -17.74
C ILE A 114 17.48 4.66 -17.19
N LEU A 115 18.08 5.59 -17.92
CA LEU A 115 18.22 6.97 -17.49
C LEU A 115 16.84 7.63 -17.33
N GLY A 116 16.62 8.28 -16.19
CA GLY A 116 15.34 8.92 -15.84
C GLY A 116 14.33 8.02 -15.12
N LYS A 117 14.49 6.69 -15.22
CA LYS A 117 13.68 5.72 -14.49
C LYS A 117 14.44 5.14 -13.29
N ASP A 118 15.67 4.72 -13.52
CA ASP A 118 16.52 4.09 -12.53
C ASP A 118 17.41 5.13 -11.85
N LYS A 119 17.95 4.77 -10.67
CA LYS A 119 18.95 5.54 -9.93
C LYS A 119 20.26 4.77 -9.86
N LEU A 120 21.39 5.47 -9.83
CA LEU A 120 22.72 4.88 -9.61
C LEU A 120 22.85 4.11 -8.27
N GLY A 121 21.95 4.35 -7.31
CA GLY A 121 21.94 3.69 -6.02
C GLY A 121 22.95 4.24 -5.01
N LEU A 122 23.42 5.47 -5.23
CA LEU A 122 24.32 6.18 -4.32
C LEU A 122 23.62 7.27 -3.49
N ASP A 123 22.32 7.50 -3.69
CA ASP A 123 21.54 8.57 -3.05
C ASP A 123 22.15 9.98 -3.22
N ILE A 124 22.71 10.26 -4.41
CA ILE A 124 23.32 11.54 -4.78
C ILE A 124 22.77 11.94 -6.16
N GLU A 125 21.74 12.78 -6.17
CA GLU A 125 20.98 13.13 -7.39
C GLU A 125 21.86 13.79 -8.46
N GLU A 126 22.87 14.56 -8.05
CA GLU A 126 23.78 15.23 -8.98
C GLU A 126 24.57 14.24 -9.84
N LEU A 127 24.80 13.01 -9.36
CA LEU A 127 25.46 11.97 -10.15
C LEU A 127 24.56 11.47 -11.29
N ASP A 128 23.27 11.25 -11.02
CA ASP A 128 22.31 10.82 -12.04
C ASP A 128 22.12 11.92 -13.11
N GLU A 129 21.97 13.18 -12.67
CA GLU A 129 21.85 14.33 -13.58
C GLU A 129 23.08 14.52 -14.48
N ALA A 130 24.26 14.19 -13.97
CA ALA A 130 25.50 14.37 -14.70
C ALA A 130 25.66 13.45 -15.91
N LEU A 131 24.90 12.34 -15.97
CA LEU A 131 24.93 11.35 -17.05
C LEU A 131 24.17 11.82 -18.29
N TYR A 132 23.23 12.76 -18.14
CA TYR A 132 22.50 13.32 -19.26
C TYR A 132 23.45 14.03 -20.24
N GLY A 133 23.33 13.68 -21.51
CA GLY A 133 24.14 14.22 -22.59
C GLY A 133 25.52 13.58 -22.76
N MET A 134 25.99 12.76 -21.81
CA MET A 134 27.26 12.04 -21.95
C MET A 134 27.17 10.99 -23.06
N LYS A 135 28.24 10.85 -23.85
CA LYS A 135 28.35 9.83 -24.91
C LYS A 135 29.08 8.58 -24.41
N ALA A 136 28.93 7.49 -25.14
CA ALA A 136 29.74 6.29 -24.94
C ALA A 136 31.24 6.61 -25.00
N GLY A 137 31.98 6.12 -24.00
CA GLY A 137 33.41 6.38 -23.77
C GLY A 137 33.73 7.71 -23.09
N GLU A 138 32.75 8.57 -22.80
CA GLU A 138 33.01 9.83 -22.10
C GLU A 138 33.15 9.63 -20.59
N THR A 139 34.13 10.33 -20.02
CA THR A 139 34.38 10.39 -18.58
C THR A 139 34.14 11.80 -18.09
N LYS A 140 33.46 11.92 -16.95
CA LYS A 140 33.19 13.18 -16.27
C LYS A 140 33.62 13.09 -14.82
N VAL A 141 34.38 14.08 -14.37
CA VAL A 141 34.85 14.18 -12.99
C VAL A 141 34.03 15.25 -12.27
N MET A 142 33.53 14.90 -11.09
CA MET A 142 32.76 15.78 -10.23
C MET A 142 33.27 15.71 -8.80
N VAL A 143 33.11 16.81 -8.08
CA VAL A 143 33.52 16.92 -6.68
C VAL A 143 32.27 17.22 -5.88
N ILE A 144 31.94 16.33 -4.95
CA ILE A 144 30.70 16.39 -4.17
C ILE A 144 31.08 16.43 -2.69
N ASP A 145 30.51 17.39 -1.98
CA ASP A 145 30.60 17.47 -0.52
C ASP A 145 29.39 16.70 0.05
N LEU A 146 29.62 15.52 0.62
CA LEU A 146 28.54 14.69 1.15
C LEU A 146 28.02 15.28 2.47
N PRO A 147 26.69 15.34 2.69
CA PRO A 147 26.14 15.89 3.91
C PRO A 147 26.47 15.02 5.12
N GLU A 148 26.44 15.61 6.32
CA GLU A 148 26.57 14.90 7.60
C GLU A 148 25.47 13.84 7.80
N THR A 149 24.35 13.98 7.09
CA THR A 149 23.20 13.07 7.11
C THR A 149 23.27 11.96 6.06
N TYR A 150 24.38 11.83 5.33
CA TYR A 150 24.52 10.79 4.31
C TYR A 150 24.41 9.39 4.93
N SER A 151 23.67 8.50 4.27
CA SER A 151 23.30 7.17 4.79
C SER A 151 24.52 6.31 5.16
N ASN A 152 25.61 6.45 4.41
CA ASN A 152 26.87 5.80 4.73
C ASN A 152 27.74 6.68 5.66
N THR A 153 27.73 6.36 6.95
CA THR A 153 28.44 7.08 8.01
C THR A 153 29.96 7.16 7.82
N VAL A 154 30.55 6.30 7.00
CA VAL A 154 31.99 6.36 6.67
C VAL A 154 32.32 7.56 5.78
N TYR A 155 31.36 7.98 4.95
CA TYR A 155 31.55 9.04 3.96
C TYR A 155 30.75 10.32 4.28
N ALA A 156 29.88 10.29 5.28
CA ALA A 156 29.13 11.45 5.76
C ALA A 156 30.06 12.62 6.14
N GLY A 157 29.70 13.83 5.72
CA GLY A 157 30.47 15.06 5.94
C GLY A 157 31.80 15.14 5.15
N THR A 158 32.10 14.14 4.30
CA THR A 158 33.36 14.11 3.55
C THR A 158 33.23 14.64 2.13
N LYS A 159 34.33 15.19 1.64
CA LYS A 159 34.47 15.60 0.25
C LYS A 159 34.96 14.44 -0.60
N VAL A 160 34.21 14.09 -1.64
CA VAL A 160 34.48 12.95 -2.51
C VAL A 160 34.61 13.40 -3.96
N VAL A 161 35.60 12.86 -4.67
CA VAL A 161 35.78 13.05 -6.11
C VAL A 161 35.22 11.83 -6.83
N PHE A 162 34.17 12.02 -7.63
CA PHE A 162 33.57 10.99 -8.46
C PHE A 162 34.05 11.11 -9.89
N GLU A 163 34.51 10.02 -10.46
CA GLU A 163 34.80 9.86 -11.88
C GLU A 163 33.74 8.93 -12.47
N LEU A 164 32.79 9.49 -13.23
CA LEU A 164 31.73 8.75 -13.93
C LEU A 164 32.19 8.48 -15.36
N THR A 165 32.08 7.24 -15.83
CA THR A 165 32.36 6.88 -17.22
C THR A 165 31.17 6.15 -17.81
N VAL A 166 30.59 6.70 -18.88
CA VAL A 166 29.53 6.04 -19.65
C VAL A 166 30.19 5.11 -20.65
N GLN A 167 30.05 3.81 -20.46
CA GLN A 167 30.62 2.79 -21.34
C GLN A 167 29.81 2.67 -22.63
N THR A 168 28.48 2.58 -22.51
CA THR A 168 27.57 2.49 -23.66
C THR A 168 26.34 3.36 -23.44
N VAL A 169 25.76 3.84 -24.55
CA VAL A 169 24.46 4.50 -24.59
C VAL A 169 23.63 3.77 -25.64
N SER A 170 22.46 3.29 -25.25
CA SER A 170 21.57 2.51 -26.10
C SER A 170 20.15 3.07 -26.04
N GLN A 171 19.59 3.40 -27.19
CA GLN A 171 18.21 3.89 -27.27
C GLN A 171 17.19 2.74 -27.13
N PRO A 172 16.00 2.98 -26.57
CA PRO A 172 14.95 1.99 -26.49
C PRO A 172 14.30 1.73 -27.85
N ASN A 173 14.07 0.46 -28.16
CA ASN A 173 13.24 -0.02 -29.26
C ASN A 173 11.96 -0.59 -28.65
N VAL A 174 11.02 0.29 -28.35
CA VAL A 174 9.74 -0.07 -27.75
C VAL A 174 8.87 -0.80 -28.78
N PRO A 175 8.42 -2.03 -28.51
CA PRO A 175 7.54 -2.76 -29.43
C PRO A 175 6.21 -2.01 -29.64
N MET A 176 5.75 -1.94 -30.88
CA MET A 176 4.40 -1.45 -31.16
C MET A 176 3.38 -2.55 -30.85
N LEU A 177 2.42 -2.25 -29.98
CA LEU A 177 1.31 -3.15 -29.69
C LEU A 177 0.42 -3.31 -30.93
N THR A 178 0.61 -4.43 -31.63
CA THR A 178 -0.13 -4.82 -32.84
C THR A 178 -0.57 -6.28 -32.73
N ASN A 179 -1.59 -6.71 -33.48
CA ASN A 179 -2.01 -8.12 -33.49
C ASN A 179 -0.86 -9.09 -33.86
N ALA A 180 0.05 -8.66 -34.76
CA ALA A 180 1.22 -9.46 -35.12
C ALA A 180 2.18 -9.64 -33.94
N TYR A 181 2.49 -8.55 -33.23
CA TYR A 181 3.32 -8.58 -32.03
C TYR A 181 2.69 -9.44 -30.94
N VAL A 182 1.40 -9.25 -30.67
CA VAL A 182 0.67 -10.02 -29.66
C VAL A 182 0.68 -11.51 -29.97
N LYS A 183 0.52 -11.88 -31.24
CA LYS A 183 0.60 -13.28 -31.67
C LYS A 183 1.99 -13.89 -31.49
N GLU A 184 3.03 -13.15 -31.84
CA GLU A 184 4.40 -13.62 -31.74
C GLU A 184 4.89 -13.73 -30.30
N THR A 185 4.57 -12.74 -29.46
CA THR A 185 5.11 -12.62 -28.10
C THR A 185 4.23 -13.28 -27.05
N PHE A 186 2.90 -13.15 -27.16
CA PHE A 186 1.97 -13.61 -26.13
C PHE A 186 1.07 -14.77 -26.59
N GLY A 187 1.06 -15.08 -27.89
CA GLY A 187 0.33 -16.23 -28.45
C GLY A 187 -1.17 -16.01 -28.71
N TYR A 188 -1.65 -14.76 -28.71
CA TYR A 188 -3.05 -14.42 -29.02
C TYR A 188 -3.20 -13.87 -30.44
N ASP A 189 -4.32 -14.15 -31.13
CA ASP A 189 -4.49 -13.71 -32.52
C ASP A 189 -4.81 -12.21 -32.63
N THR A 190 -5.37 -11.61 -31.57
CA THR A 190 -5.74 -10.19 -31.54
C THR A 190 -5.36 -9.52 -30.22
N ILE A 191 -5.21 -8.19 -30.24
CA ILE A 191 -5.02 -7.38 -29.02
C ILE A 191 -6.19 -7.59 -28.07
N GLU A 192 -7.42 -7.69 -28.58
CA GLU A 192 -8.63 -7.89 -27.77
C GLU A 192 -8.59 -9.21 -26.99
N GLU A 193 -8.14 -10.30 -27.61
CA GLU A 193 -7.95 -11.60 -26.94
C GLU A 193 -6.89 -11.53 -25.83
N TYR A 194 -5.76 -10.87 -26.09
CA TYR A 194 -4.73 -10.68 -25.08
C TYR A 194 -5.24 -9.81 -23.92
N ARG A 195 -5.93 -8.70 -24.20
CA ARG A 195 -6.56 -7.85 -23.18
C ARG A 195 -7.54 -8.63 -22.31
N ALA A 196 -8.36 -9.50 -22.92
CA ALA A 196 -9.29 -10.36 -22.19
C ALA A 196 -8.54 -11.34 -21.27
N SER A 197 -7.46 -11.97 -21.76
CA SER A 197 -6.64 -12.85 -20.92
C SER A 197 -5.96 -12.11 -19.77
N VAL A 198 -5.46 -10.88 -20.00
CA VAL A 198 -4.87 -10.06 -18.94
C VAL A 198 -5.94 -9.72 -17.91
N LYS A 199 -7.12 -9.29 -18.32
CA LYS A 199 -8.26 -9.04 -17.43
C LYS A 199 -8.59 -10.26 -16.58
N ASP A 200 -8.67 -11.45 -17.18
CA ASP A 200 -8.95 -12.69 -16.46
C ASP A 200 -7.87 -13.03 -15.45
N SER A 201 -6.60 -12.79 -15.78
CA SER A 201 -5.48 -12.97 -14.85
C SER A 201 -5.52 -11.99 -13.68
N LEU A 202 -6.08 -10.79 -13.89
CA LEU A 202 -6.19 -9.72 -12.90
C LEU A 202 -7.52 -9.74 -12.13
N ALA A 203 -8.39 -10.73 -12.35
CA ALA A 203 -9.74 -10.74 -11.78
C ALA A 203 -9.76 -10.54 -10.25
N SER A 204 -8.85 -11.18 -9.51
CA SER A 204 -8.77 -11.01 -8.05
C SER A 204 -8.30 -9.61 -7.64
N THR A 205 -7.38 -9.00 -8.40
CA THR A 205 -6.88 -7.66 -8.15
C THR A 205 -7.95 -6.61 -8.46
N ILE A 206 -8.69 -6.81 -9.56
CA ILE A 206 -9.85 -5.99 -9.93
C ILE A 206 -10.90 -6.01 -8.82
N ASP A 207 -11.30 -7.20 -8.38
CA ASP A 207 -12.32 -7.33 -7.34
C ASP A 207 -11.85 -6.67 -6.03
N SER A 208 -10.57 -6.88 -5.62
CA SER A 208 -10.00 -6.19 -4.46
C SER A 208 -10.01 -4.67 -4.60
N LYS A 209 -9.65 -4.11 -5.76
CA LYS A 209 -9.65 -2.65 -5.99
C LYS A 209 -11.06 -2.07 -6.00
N VAL A 210 -12.03 -2.82 -6.51
CA VAL A 210 -13.44 -2.45 -6.45
C VAL A 210 -13.92 -2.43 -5.00
N ASP A 211 -13.60 -3.46 -4.22
CA ASP A 211 -13.95 -3.54 -2.80
C ASP A 211 -13.31 -2.41 -1.99
N ASP A 212 -12.01 -2.13 -2.20
CA ASP A 212 -11.32 -0.99 -1.57
C ASP A 212 -12.02 0.35 -1.87
N GLU A 213 -12.44 0.57 -3.12
CA GLU A 213 -13.12 1.80 -3.52
C GLU A 213 -14.53 1.89 -2.92
N ILE A 214 -15.27 0.77 -2.84
CA ILE A 214 -16.55 0.72 -2.13
C ILE A 214 -16.34 1.09 -0.66
N GLN A 215 -15.42 0.43 0.03
CA GLN A 215 -15.12 0.67 1.44
C GLN A 215 -14.77 2.13 1.69
N LYS A 216 -13.86 2.68 0.87
CA LYS A 216 -13.44 4.07 0.95
C LYS A 216 -14.63 5.03 0.79
N GLN A 217 -15.50 4.83 -0.21
CA GLN A 217 -16.66 5.70 -0.42
C GLN A 217 -17.69 5.58 0.70
N VAL A 218 -17.99 4.37 1.17
CA VAL A 218 -18.89 4.13 2.32
C VAL A 218 -18.37 4.84 3.56
N LEU A 219 -17.11 4.59 3.93
CA LEU A 219 -16.48 5.13 5.14
C LEU A 219 -16.32 6.65 5.07
N SER A 220 -16.02 7.20 3.89
CA SER A 220 -15.99 8.65 3.70
C SER A 220 -17.38 9.25 3.90
N THR A 221 -18.41 8.65 3.30
CA THR A 221 -19.80 9.14 3.42
C THR A 221 -20.26 9.10 4.88
N LEU A 222 -19.89 8.07 5.65
CA LEU A 222 -20.18 8.01 7.08
C LEU A 222 -19.57 9.18 7.86
N GLN A 223 -18.35 9.58 7.53
CA GLN A 223 -17.69 10.72 8.18
C GLN A 223 -18.34 12.06 7.81
N ASP A 224 -18.98 12.13 6.64
CA ASP A 224 -19.75 13.30 6.22
C ASP A 224 -21.16 13.34 6.85
N THR A 225 -21.79 12.18 7.08
CA THR A 225 -23.16 12.10 7.62
C THR A 225 -23.21 12.08 9.14
N CYS A 226 -22.21 11.50 9.80
CA CYS A 226 -22.11 11.47 11.26
C CYS A 226 -21.43 12.73 11.77
N LYS A 227 -21.90 13.26 12.90
CA LYS A 227 -21.32 14.45 13.51
C LYS A 227 -20.39 14.03 14.66
N VAL A 228 -19.11 14.35 14.52
CA VAL A 228 -18.10 14.19 15.59
C VAL A 228 -17.89 15.54 16.30
N SER A 229 -18.22 15.63 17.58
CA SER A 229 -18.15 16.85 18.39
C SER A 229 -16.83 17.03 19.15
N GLY A 230 -15.98 16.00 19.17
CA GLY A 230 -14.68 16.01 19.82
C GLY A 230 -14.05 14.63 19.79
N TYR A 231 -12.92 14.48 20.49
CA TYR A 231 -12.18 13.22 20.54
C TYR A 231 -11.76 12.93 21.99
N PRO A 232 -11.94 11.70 22.49
CA PRO A 232 -11.36 11.30 23.78
C PRO A 232 -9.83 11.39 23.74
N ASP A 233 -9.23 12.00 24.76
CA ASP A 233 -7.76 12.14 24.85
C ASP A 233 -7.05 10.78 24.85
N THR A 234 -7.63 9.78 25.53
CA THR A 234 -7.09 8.42 25.57
C THR A 234 -7.07 7.78 24.19
N LEU A 235 -8.15 7.94 23.41
CA LEU A 235 -8.22 7.42 22.04
C LEU A 235 -7.18 8.10 21.14
N LEU A 236 -7.09 9.44 21.17
CA LEU A 236 -6.08 10.16 20.37
C LEU A 236 -4.66 9.73 20.74
N SER A 237 -4.36 9.55 22.03
CA SER A 237 -3.05 9.09 22.48
C SER A 237 -2.75 7.69 21.93
N THR A 238 -3.67 6.73 22.08
CA THR A 238 -3.50 5.37 21.58
C THR A 238 -3.29 5.33 20.06
N LEU A 239 -4.05 6.14 19.32
CA LEU A 239 -3.90 6.22 17.86
C LEU A 239 -2.58 6.84 17.46
N ARG A 240 -2.13 7.91 18.14
CA ARG A 240 -0.81 8.50 17.92
C ARG A 240 0.30 7.49 18.17
N ASP A 241 0.26 6.77 19.28
CA ASP A 241 1.29 5.77 19.58
C ASP A 241 1.34 4.67 18.50
N ARG A 242 0.18 4.20 18.05
CA ARG A 242 0.07 3.18 16.98
C ARG A 242 0.59 3.68 15.63
N TYR A 243 0.21 4.89 15.24
CA TYR A 243 0.61 5.44 13.96
C TYR A 243 2.02 6.02 13.98
N ASP A 244 2.54 6.45 15.13
CA ASP A 244 3.94 6.84 15.27
C ASP A 244 4.86 5.66 14.98
N GLN A 245 4.46 4.44 15.35
CA GLN A 245 5.20 3.23 14.98
C GLN A 245 5.04 2.88 13.50
N SER A 246 3.80 2.83 12.98
CA SER A 246 3.55 2.36 11.62
C SER A 246 3.84 3.41 10.55
N VAL A 247 3.25 4.61 10.64
CA VAL A 247 3.56 5.73 9.75
C VAL A 247 5.01 6.15 9.91
N GLY A 248 5.54 6.18 11.13
CA GLY A 248 6.96 6.47 11.36
C GLY A 248 7.88 5.50 10.64
N PHE A 249 7.62 4.19 10.72
CA PHE A 249 8.41 3.19 10.01
C PHE A 249 8.46 3.44 8.49
N TYR A 250 7.31 3.70 7.85
CA TYR A 250 7.28 3.94 6.40
C TYR A 250 7.87 5.31 6.03
N ALA A 251 7.60 6.34 6.83
CA ALA A 251 8.18 7.66 6.63
C ALA A 251 9.71 7.58 6.67
N ASP A 252 10.27 6.94 7.69
CA ASP A 252 11.71 6.69 7.83
C ASP A 252 12.27 5.87 6.66
N PHE A 253 11.55 4.82 6.23
CA PHE A 253 11.94 4.00 5.08
C PHE A 253 12.03 4.81 3.77
N THR A 254 11.14 5.78 3.59
CA THR A 254 11.14 6.69 2.44
C THR A 254 11.97 7.96 2.65
N ASN A 255 12.69 8.08 3.78
CA ASN A 255 13.42 9.27 4.19
C ASN A 255 12.56 10.56 4.18
N GLN A 256 11.31 10.42 4.61
CA GLN A 256 10.32 11.49 4.71
C GLN A 256 9.97 11.73 6.18
N SER A 257 9.54 12.94 6.50
CA SER A 257 8.82 13.17 7.75
C SER A 257 7.42 12.51 7.68
N LYS A 258 6.84 12.19 8.85
CA LYS A 258 5.46 11.70 8.94
C LYS A 258 4.45 12.67 8.29
N GLU A 259 4.75 13.96 8.34
CA GLU A 259 3.94 15.01 7.72
C GLU A 259 3.98 14.91 6.18
N GLU A 260 5.17 14.83 5.59
CA GLU A 260 5.34 14.65 4.14
C GLU A 260 4.73 13.34 3.65
N TYR A 261 4.95 12.25 4.39
CA TYR A 261 4.40 10.94 4.06
C TYR A 261 2.87 10.97 4.05
N CYS A 262 2.24 11.54 5.10
CA CYS A 262 0.79 11.67 5.16
C CYS A 262 0.24 12.64 4.10
N GLN A 263 0.94 13.73 3.81
CA GLN A 263 0.54 14.67 2.77
C GLN A 263 0.61 14.03 1.38
N GLN A 264 1.62 13.21 1.10
CA GLN A 264 1.78 12.50 -0.16
C GLN A 264 0.71 11.42 -0.35
N LEU A 265 0.47 10.59 0.67
CA LEU A 265 -0.44 9.44 0.53
C LEU A 265 -1.91 9.77 0.79
N TYR A 266 -2.19 10.61 1.78
CA TYR A 266 -3.55 10.91 2.22
C TYR A 266 -4.00 12.32 1.87
N GLY A 267 -3.10 13.18 1.37
CA GLY A 267 -3.41 14.56 1.02
C GLY A 267 -3.71 15.45 2.24
N MET A 268 -3.28 15.05 3.44
CA MET A 268 -3.56 15.74 4.70
C MET A 268 -2.41 15.66 5.68
N SER A 269 -2.44 16.53 6.69
CA SER A 269 -1.45 16.53 7.77
C SER A 269 -1.48 15.24 8.59
N TYR A 270 -0.39 14.94 9.29
CA TYR A 270 -0.34 13.79 10.19
C TYR A 270 -1.40 13.90 11.29
N ASP A 271 -1.61 15.10 11.86
CA ASP A 271 -2.61 15.32 12.91
C ASP A 271 -4.05 15.14 12.39
N ASP A 272 -4.34 15.60 11.17
CA ASP A 272 -5.64 15.37 10.54
C ASP A 272 -5.86 13.91 10.21
N PHE A 273 -4.83 13.17 9.79
CA PHE A 273 -4.91 11.73 9.61
C PHE A 273 -5.26 10.99 10.91
N ILE A 274 -4.65 11.36 12.04
CA ILE A 274 -5.00 10.82 13.36
C ILE A 274 -6.45 11.15 13.72
N LYS A 275 -6.89 12.41 13.56
CA LYS A 275 -8.25 12.83 13.86
C LYS A 275 -9.27 12.11 12.98
N LYS A 276 -8.96 11.92 11.68
CA LYS A 276 -9.79 11.17 10.75
C LYS A 276 -9.93 9.70 11.15
N SER A 277 -8.83 9.09 11.58
CA SER A 277 -8.82 7.73 12.12
C SER A 277 -9.63 7.62 13.42
N ALA A 278 -9.52 8.61 14.31
CA ALA A 278 -10.29 8.69 15.54
C ALA A 278 -11.79 8.86 15.27
N ALA A 279 -12.16 9.74 14.33
CA ALA A 279 -13.54 9.92 13.89
C ALA A 279 -14.14 8.61 13.38
N GLN A 280 -13.43 7.90 12.51
CA GLN A 280 -13.87 6.61 12.00
C GLN A 280 -14.06 5.58 13.11
N GLN A 281 -13.10 5.44 14.03
CA GLN A 281 -13.22 4.51 15.15
C GLN A 281 -14.41 4.85 16.05
N LEU A 282 -14.62 6.12 16.39
CA LEU A 282 -15.75 6.53 17.22
C LEU A 282 -17.10 6.28 16.51
N ILE A 283 -17.19 6.51 15.19
CA ILE A 283 -18.40 6.20 14.43
C ILE A 283 -18.69 4.70 14.49
N MET A 284 -17.68 3.85 14.28
CA MET A 284 -17.85 2.39 14.36
C MET A 284 -18.26 1.95 15.77
N GLU A 285 -17.63 2.47 16.82
CA GLU A 285 -17.99 2.18 18.21
C GLU A 285 -19.42 2.63 18.55
N ALA A 286 -19.87 3.76 18.00
CA ALA A 286 -21.25 4.22 18.14
C ALA A 286 -22.23 3.27 17.44
N ILE A 287 -21.88 2.76 16.26
CA ILE A 287 -22.68 1.75 15.55
C ILE A 287 -22.72 0.42 16.30
N VAL A 288 -21.58 -0.03 16.86
CA VAL A 288 -21.52 -1.21 17.75
C VAL A 288 -22.53 -1.07 18.88
N LYS A 289 -22.57 0.12 19.51
CA LYS A 289 -23.50 0.40 20.62
C LYS A 289 -24.95 0.46 20.16
N ASP A 290 -25.24 1.11 19.05
CA ASP A 290 -26.61 1.27 18.52
C ASP A 290 -27.22 -0.08 18.09
N GLN A 291 -26.45 -0.87 17.33
CA GLN A 291 -26.82 -2.23 16.90
C GLN A 291 -26.72 -3.27 18.01
N LYS A 292 -26.18 -2.89 19.18
CA LYS A 292 -25.92 -3.77 20.33
C LYS A 292 -25.08 -4.98 19.94
N PHE A 293 -24.07 -4.75 19.10
CA PHE A 293 -23.13 -5.81 18.76
C PHE A 293 -22.36 -6.23 19.99
N SER A 294 -22.28 -7.54 20.17
CA SER A 294 -21.49 -8.16 21.22
C SER A 294 -20.74 -9.37 20.69
N MET A 295 -19.76 -9.78 21.49
CA MET A 295 -18.89 -10.90 21.20
C MET A 295 -19.07 -11.96 22.29
N ARG A 296 -19.31 -13.20 21.89
CA ARG A 296 -19.35 -14.34 22.81
C ARG A 296 -18.03 -15.09 22.76
N GLU A 297 -17.70 -15.81 23.83
CA GLU A 297 -16.47 -16.61 23.90
C GLU A 297 -16.32 -17.62 22.76
N TYR A 298 -17.43 -18.19 22.27
CA TYR A 298 -17.41 -19.11 21.13
C TYR A 298 -17.05 -18.40 19.83
N ASP A 299 -17.75 -17.29 19.53
CA ASP A 299 -17.56 -16.52 18.30
C ASP A 299 -16.15 -15.91 18.26
N TYR A 300 -15.71 -15.34 19.40
CA TYR A 300 -14.34 -14.84 19.56
C TYR A 300 -13.30 -15.89 19.18
N LYS A 301 -13.37 -17.11 19.74
CA LYS A 301 -12.40 -18.16 19.42
C LYS A 301 -12.50 -18.66 17.99
N GLY A 302 -13.70 -18.66 17.41
CA GLY A 302 -13.91 -19.08 16.03
C GLY A 302 -13.29 -18.12 15.01
N ASP A 303 -13.35 -16.82 15.29
CA ASP A 303 -12.93 -15.77 14.36
C ASP A 303 -11.52 -15.22 14.67
N LEU A 304 -10.95 -15.52 15.85
CA LEU A 304 -9.69 -14.94 16.32
C LEU A 304 -8.48 -15.27 15.43
N ASP A 305 -8.37 -16.51 14.94
CA ASP A 305 -7.25 -16.93 14.07
C ASP A 305 -7.25 -16.15 12.75
N GLU A 306 -8.40 -16.05 12.08
CA GLU A 306 -8.55 -15.25 10.86
C GLU A 306 -8.31 -13.77 11.14
N PHE A 307 -8.86 -13.21 12.23
CA PHE A 307 -8.64 -11.82 12.60
C PHE A 307 -7.16 -11.51 12.91
N ALA A 308 -6.44 -12.42 13.58
CA ALA A 308 -5.02 -12.27 13.84
C ALA A 308 -4.22 -12.35 12.53
N GLY A 309 -4.55 -13.29 11.65
CA GLY A 309 -3.97 -13.45 10.32
C GLY A 309 -4.10 -12.21 9.45
N ASP A 310 -5.30 -11.63 9.40
CA ASP A 310 -5.58 -10.39 8.65
C ASP A 310 -4.80 -9.19 9.21
N ASN A 311 -4.41 -9.23 10.48
CA ASN A 311 -3.57 -8.22 11.12
C ASN A 311 -2.06 -8.57 11.10
N GLY A 312 -1.67 -9.58 10.32
CA GLY A 312 -0.27 -9.95 10.08
C GLY A 312 0.35 -10.88 11.12
N TYR A 313 -0.45 -11.60 11.92
CA TYR A 313 0.03 -12.54 12.93
C TYR A 313 -0.31 -13.97 12.51
N SER A 314 0.70 -14.86 12.55
CA SER A 314 0.52 -16.28 12.26
C SER A 314 0.13 -17.13 13.48
N ASP A 315 0.13 -16.52 14.67
CA ASP A 315 -0.24 -17.15 15.94
C ASP A 315 -1.17 -16.20 16.70
N GLU A 316 -2.40 -16.65 16.93
CA GLU A 316 -3.41 -15.84 17.57
C GLU A 316 -3.15 -15.60 19.06
N ASN A 317 -2.44 -16.50 19.73
CA ASN A 317 -2.10 -16.34 21.15
C ASN A 317 -1.05 -15.25 21.32
N ALA A 318 -0.05 -15.20 20.45
CA ALA A 318 0.94 -14.13 20.44
C ALA A 318 0.29 -12.76 20.15
N PHE A 319 -0.70 -12.74 19.26
CA PHE A 319 -1.49 -11.53 18.99
C PHE A 319 -2.25 -11.05 20.24
N VAL A 320 -2.95 -11.96 20.92
CA VAL A 320 -3.70 -11.64 22.15
C VAL A 320 -2.78 -11.26 23.30
N GLU A 321 -1.62 -11.91 23.45
CA GLU A 321 -0.63 -11.56 24.47
C GLU A 321 -0.09 -10.14 24.26
N LYS A 322 0.17 -9.76 23.01
CA LYS A 322 0.68 -8.43 22.66
C LYS A 322 -0.34 -7.32 22.89
N PHE A 323 -1.59 -7.51 22.48
CA PHE A 323 -2.60 -6.44 22.49
C PHE A 323 -3.57 -6.49 23.66
N GLY A 324 -3.67 -7.64 24.33
CA GLY A 324 -4.65 -7.93 25.36
C GLY A 324 -6.02 -8.29 24.77
N LYS A 325 -6.66 -9.29 25.37
CA LYS A 325 -7.98 -9.81 24.92
C LYS A 325 -9.03 -8.71 24.76
N ASP A 326 -9.15 -7.80 25.72
CA ASP A 326 -10.16 -6.73 25.68
C ASP A 326 -9.98 -5.83 24.45
N SER A 327 -8.75 -5.45 24.12
CA SER A 327 -8.44 -4.61 22.95
C SER A 327 -8.74 -5.34 21.64
N VAL A 328 -8.40 -6.63 21.57
CA VAL A 328 -8.69 -7.47 20.40
C VAL A 328 -10.20 -7.58 20.19
N VAL A 329 -10.97 -7.84 21.25
CA VAL A 329 -12.43 -7.94 21.15
C VAL A 329 -13.05 -6.60 20.72
N LYS A 330 -12.57 -5.45 21.23
CA LYS A 330 -12.99 -4.12 20.74
C LYS A 330 -12.74 -3.97 19.24
N ALA A 331 -11.56 -4.33 18.78
CA ALA A 331 -11.19 -4.23 17.37
C ALA A 331 -12.06 -5.13 16.48
N MET A 332 -12.35 -6.37 16.91
CA MET A 332 -13.27 -7.27 16.20
C MET A 332 -14.69 -6.73 16.15
N LEU A 333 -15.18 -6.09 17.21
CA LEU A 333 -16.51 -5.44 17.21
C LEU A 333 -16.55 -4.24 16.26
N VAL A 334 -15.49 -3.43 16.23
CA VAL A 334 -15.33 -2.32 15.27
C VAL A 334 -15.30 -2.85 13.84
N GLN A 335 -14.56 -3.91 13.57
CA GLN A 335 -14.55 -4.58 12.25
C GLN A 335 -15.96 -5.05 11.87
N LYS A 336 -16.67 -5.71 12.79
CA LYS A 336 -18.04 -6.16 12.58
C LYS A 336 -19.01 -5.00 12.26
N ALA A 337 -18.84 -3.84 12.88
CA ALA A 337 -19.62 -2.66 12.55
C ALA A 337 -19.28 -2.10 11.17
N GLN A 338 -18.00 -2.07 10.80
CA GLN A 338 -17.57 -1.67 9.47
C GLN A 338 -18.17 -2.61 8.40
N ASP A 339 -18.03 -3.92 8.58
CA ASP A 339 -18.59 -4.93 7.68
C ASP A 339 -20.11 -4.77 7.56
N TYR A 340 -20.80 -4.56 8.69
CA TYR A 340 -22.24 -4.32 8.69
C TYR A 340 -22.64 -3.13 7.81
N VAL A 341 -21.97 -1.98 7.94
CA VAL A 341 -22.28 -0.79 7.13
C VAL A 341 -22.04 -1.08 5.65
N ILE A 342 -20.92 -1.72 5.31
CA ILE A 342 -20.57 -2.04 3.91
C ILE A 342 -21.58 -3.02 3.32
N GLU A 343 -21.96 -4.07 4.05
CA GLU A 343 -22.96 -5.07 3.62
C GLU A 343 -24.35 -4.46 3.42
N HIS A 344 -24.68 -3.39 4.14
CA HIS A 344 -25.94 -2.67 4.03
C HIS A 344 -25.85 -1.41 3.15
N ALA A 345 -24.74 -1.22 2.41
CA ALA A 345 -24.60 -0.15 1.44
C ALA A 345 -25.33 -0.49 0.13
N ASN A 346 -25.90 0.53 -0.51
CA ASN A 346 -26.53 0.42 -1.83
C ASN A 346 -25.48 0.71 -2.91
N ILE A 347 -24.83 -0.35 -3.38
CA ILE A 347 -23.74 -0.26 -4.35
C ILE A 347 -24.29 -0.32 -5.78
N ALA A 348 -23.99 0.71 -6.58
CA ALA A 348 -24.20 0.74 -8.00
C ALA A 348 -22.86 0.64 -8.75
N TYR A 349 -22.80 -0.18 -9.78
CA TYR A 349 -21.62 -0.28 -10.65
C TYR A 349 -21.89 0.48 -11.95
N LYS A 350 -20.90 1.26 -12.39
CA LYS A 350 -20.87 1.93 -13.68
C LYS A 350 -19.99 1.20 -14.68
#